data_AF-A0A0K1EH49-F1
#
_entry.id   AF-A0A0K1EH49-F1
#
_cell.length_a   1.000
_cell.length_b   1.000
_cell.length_c   1.000
_cell.angle_alpha   90.00
_cell.angle_beta   90.00
_cell.angle_gamma   90.00
#
_symmetry.space_group_name_H-M   'P 1'
#
loop_
_entity.id
_entity.type
_entity.pdbx_description
1 polymer ?
#
loop_
_entity_poly.entity_id
_entity_poly.type
_entity_poly.pdbx_seq_one_letter_code
_entity_poly.pdbx_strand_id
1 'polypeptide(L)'
;MTASADAVSSEAVLRAPRVLEPSRGLLEALTRCAAVRKELRELDGMRNSENAEEEVPLFGARSREPVVDLAALVLLEREMGCVLQDDLLVLLAVRDPVARTFTGLHDLASVGDAEDAGAYESETHACIAMAYSDPIAEMVDGAHGGAYVHLWVPRGSAPSATVVVSTGDPSEGTEMTVGEYLMQRLDEAVSAGWLGAYGEKRVALLRTPARLQGSAPAPVLQGKRMRVRHARFGEGTVVETNHDGEEVKAVVAFADGQRTLMMRFLTVQEADEAPV
;
A
#
# COMPACT_ATOMS: atom_id res chain seq x y z
N MET A 1 -30.51 30.66 1.22
CA MET A 1 -30.47 29.42 2.01
C MET A 1 -29.34 28.57 1.45
N THR A 2 -28.13 28.82 1.93
CA THR A 2 -26.92 28.07 1.57
C THR A 2 -26.76 26.98 2.61
N ALA A 3 -26.93 25.72 2.20
CA ALA A 3 -26.66 24.58 3.07
C ALA A 3 -25.17 24.58 3.42
N SER A 4 -24.89 24.57 4.72
CA SER A 4 -23.57 24.50 5.33
C SER A 4 -22.89 23.19 4.93
N ALA A 5 -21.72 23.29 4.29
CA ALA A 5 -20.86 22.16 3.94
C ALA A 5 -19.95 21.77 5.12
N ASP A 6 -20.50 21.72 6.34
CA ASP A 6 -19.75 21.39 7.54
C ASP A 6 -20.40 20.19 8.23
N ALA A 7 -19.81 19.02 7.96
CA ALA A 7 -19.63 17.87 8.88
C ALA A 7 -19.39 16.61 8.05
N VAL A 8 -18.23 16.50 7.38
CA VAL A 8 -17.70 15.16 7.11
C VAL A 8 -17.25 14.64 8.46
N SER A 9 -18.13 13.85 9.10
CA SER A 9 -17.86 13.12 10.32
C SER A 9 -16.56 12.33 10.14
N SER A 10 -15.46 12.82 10.72
CA SER A 10 -14.20 12.10 10.81
C SER A 10 -14.31 11.05 11.92
N GLU A 11 -15.28 10.15 11.83
CA GLU A 11 -15.21 8.90 12.57
C GLU A 11 -14.00 8.14 12.01
N ALA A 12 -12.84 8.36 12.64
CA ALA A 12 -11.67 7.55 12.40
C ALA A 12 -12.12 6.10 12.58
N VAL A 13 -12.06 5.31 11.50
CA VAL A 13 -12.36 3.88 11.59
C VAL A 13 -11.36 3.30 12.58
N LEU A 14 -11.85 2.99 13.78
CA LEU A 14 -11.04 2.41 14.84
C LEU A 14 -10.69 0.98 14.42
N ARG A 15 -9.53 0.82 13.79
CA ARG A 15 -8.97 -0.48 13.48
C ARG A 15 -8.51 -1.15 14.77
N ALA A 16 -8.81 -2.43 14.91
CA ALA A 16 -8.33 -3.26 16.01
C ALA A 16 -7.48 -4.41 15.45
N PRO A 17 -6.54 -4.95 16.25
CA PRO A 17 -5.84 -6.17 15.88
C PRO A 17 -6.84 -7.30 15.65
N ARG A 18 -6.77 -7.92 14.47
CA ARG A 18 -7.66 -9.02 14.10
C ARG A 18 -7.09 -9.84 12.94
N VAL A 19 -7.69 -10.99 12.72
CA VAL A 19 -7.49 -11.75 11.49
C VAL A 19 -8.17 -11.00 10.34
N LEU A 20 -7.50 -10.93 9.20
CA LEU A 20 -8.04 -10.38 7.96
C LEU A 20 -8.91 -11.44 7.28
N GLU A 21 -10.05 -11.01 6.73
CA GLU A 21 -11.05 -11.85 6.10
C GLU A 21 -11.06 -11.58 4.58
N PRO A 22 -10.21 -12.26 3.79
CA PRO A 22 -10.22 -12.09 2.35
C PRO A 22 -11.54 -12.56 1.75
N SER A 23 -11.99 -11.87 0.70
CA SER A 23 -13.09 -12.30 -0.13
C SER A 23 -12.80 -13.64 -0.77
N ARG A 24 -13.88 -14.34 -1.16
CA ARG A 24 -13.76 -15.59 -1.91
C ARG A 24 -12.99 -15.41 -3.23
N GLY A 25 -13.21 -14.29 -3.92
CA GLY A 25 -12.52 -13.99 -5.18
C GLY A 25 -11.02 -13.84 -4.99
N LEU A 26 -10.58 -13.13 -3.95
CA LEU A 26 -9.16 -13.00 -3.65
C LEU A 26 -8.53 -14.35 -3.25
N LEU A 27 -9.22 -15.16 -2.45
CA LEU A 27 -8.76 -16.51 -2.13
C LEU A 27 -8.62 -17.37 -3.39
N GLU A 28 -9.52 -17.26 -4.36
CA GLU A 28 -9.37 -17.98 -5.61
C GLU A 28 -8.14 -17.50 -6.40
N ALA A 29 -7.96 -16.19 -6.51
CA ALA A 29 -6.83 -15.56 -7.17
C ALA A 29 -5.48 -15.96 -6.55
N LEU A 30 -5.35 -15.89 -5.22
CA LEU A 30 -4.12 -16.26 -4.52
C LEU A 30 -3.82 -17.76 -4.64
N THR A 31 -4.84 -18.63 -4.71
CA THR A 31 -4.65 -20.07 -4.96
C THR A 31 -3.97 -20.26 -6.30
N ARG A 32 -4.44 -19.51 -7.31
CA ARG A 32 -3.89 -19.55 -8.66
C ARG A 32 -2.48 -18.99 -8.71
N CYS A 33 -2.19 -17.86 -8.06
CA CYS A 33 -0.82 -17.34 -7.91
C CYS A 33 0.13 -18.38 -7.32
N ALA A 34 -0.31 -19.08 -6.26
CA ALA A 34 0.50 -20.11 -5.63
C ALA A 34 0.76 -21.32 -6.54
N ALA A 35 -0.19 -21.70 -7.39
CA ALA A 35 0.00 -22.72 -8.42
C ALA A 35 1.04 -22.28 -9.46
N VAL A 36 0.94 -21.04 -9.97
CA VAL A 36 1.89 -20.45 -10.92
C VAL A 36 3.32 -20.45 -10.36
N ARG A 37 3.51 -20.01 -9.10
CA ARG A 37 4.84 -20.02 -8.46
C ARG A 37 5.47 -21.40 -8.36
N LYS A 38 4.65 -22.41 -8.05
CA LYS A 38 5.15 -23.78 -7.90
C LYS A 38 5.77 -24.28 -9.22
N GLU A 39 5.11 -23.98 -10.31
CA GLU A 39 5.54 -24.46 -11.61
C GLU A 39 6.71 -23.67 -12.22
N LEU A 40 6.77 -22.36 -11.99
CA LEU A 40 7.98 -21.58 -12.32
C LEU A 40 9.22 -22.19 -11.66
N ARG A 41 9.11 -22.60 -10.38
CA ARG A 41 10.20 -23.28 -9.67
C ARG A 41 10.53 -24.66 -10.26
N GLU A 42 9.54 -25.41 -10.72
CA GLU A 42 9.76 -26.72 -11.35
C GLU A 42 10.48 -26.57 -12.70
N LEU A 43 10.13 -25.55 -13.49
CA LEU A 43 10.80 -25.22 -14.75
C LEU A 43 12.25 -24.73 -14.55
N ASP A 44 12.49 -23.85 -13.58
CA ASP A 44 13.83 -23.38 -13.24
C ASP A 44 14.71 -24.49 -12.66
N GLY A 45 14.13 -25.39 -11.86
CA GLY A 45 14.81 -26.58 -11.34
C GLY A 45 15.24 -27.55 -12.44
N MET A 46 14.54 -27.61 -13.57
CA MET A 46 14.96 -28.40 -14.75
C MET A 46 16.07 -27.70 -15.55
N ARG A 47 16.12 -26.36 -15.56
CA ARG A 47 17.15 -25.58 -16.28
C ARG A 47 18.50 -25.50 -15.54
N ASN A 48 18.52 -25.52 -14.22
CA ASN A 48 19.74 -25.30 -13.42
C ASN A 48 20.48 -26.58 -13.00
N SER A 49 20.18 -27.74 -13.60
CA SER A 49 20.87 -29.00 -13.27
C SER A 49 22.29 -29.13 -13.84
N GLU A 50 22.78 -28.17 -14.64
CA GLU A 50 24.14 -28.21 -15.21
C GLU A 50 25.12 -27.17 -14.65
N ASN A 51 24.69 -26.18 -13.85
CA ASN A 51 25.56 -25.22 -13.15
C ASN A 51 24.89 -24.74 -11.85
N ALA A 52 24.80 -25.60 -10.86
CA ALA A 52 24.18 -25.30 -9.57
C ALA A 52 25.17 -24.62 -8.60
N GLU A 53 25.63 -23.41 -8.92
CA GLU A 53 26.31 -22.53 -7.95
C GLU A 53 26.01 -21.04 -8.24
N GLU A 54 24.75 -20.65 -8.10
CA GLU A 54 24.33 -19.36 -7.53
C GLU A 54 22.80 -19.38 -7.53
N GLU A 55 22.20 -19.63 -6.36
CA GLU A 55 20.79 -19.34 -6.15
C GLU A 55 20.60 -17.82 -6.34
N VAL A 56 20.32 -17.39 -7.56
CA VAL A 56 19.67 -16.09 -7.78
C VAL A 56 18.36 -16.22 -7.01
N PRO A 57 18.16 -15.48 -5.89
CA PRO A 57 16.95 -15.62 -5.12
C PRO A 57 15.83 -15.09 -6.01
N LEU A 58 15.05 -16.00 -6.62
CA LEU A 58 13.74 -15.69 -7.19
C LEU A 58 12.90 -15.12 -6.06
N PHE A 59 12.95 -13.79 -5.93
CA PHE A 59 12.18 -12.92 -5.06
C PHE A 59 12.05 -13.41 -3.61
N GLY A 60 12.98 -12.93 -2.76
CA GLY A 60 12.72 -12.67 -1.34
C GLY A 60 12.32 -13.87 -0.48
N ALA A 61 13.28 -14.74 -0.17
CA ALA A 61 13.14 -15.67 0.94
C ALA A 61 13.08 -14.93 2.29
N ARG A 62 11.95 -15.07 3.01
CA ARG A 62 11.86 -15.47 4.43
C ARG A 62 10.40 -15.28 4.89
N SER A 63 9.81 -16.36 5.38
CA SER A 63 8.51 -16.42 6.05
C SER A 63 8.47 -15.46 7.26
N ARG A 64 8.30 -14.17 7.02
CA ARG A 64 7.73 -13.26 7.99
C ARG A 64 6.23 -13.58 8.04
N GLU A 65 5.67 -13.62 9.24
CA GLU A 65 4.22 -13.81 9.38
C GLU A 65 3.48 -12.76 8.52
N PRO A 66 2.39 -13.14 7.83
CA PRO A 66 1.64 -12.23 6.97
C PRO A 66 0.91 -11.20 7.84
N VAL A 67 1.59 -10.09 8.08
CA VAL A 67 1.17 -9.08 9.06
C VAL A 67 1.21 -7.70 8.44
N VAL A 68 0.16 -6.94 8.71
CA VAL A 68 0.11 -5.49 8.50
C VAL A 68 0.19 -4.79 9.85
N ASP A 69 1.14 -3.87 9.98
CA ASP A 69 1.28 -3.04 11.17
C ASP A 69 0.15 -2.02 11.24
N LEU A 70 -0.57 -2.03 12.36
CA LEU A 70 -1.75 -1.22 12.57
C LEU A 70 -1.45 0.27 12.66
N ALA A 71 -0.28 0.65 13.18
CA ALA A 71 0.13 2.04 13.28
C ALA A 71 0.47 2.63 11.91
N ALA A 72 1.23 1.89 11.10
CA ALA A 72 1.51 2.26 9.72
C ALA A 72 0.23 2.37 8.88
N LEU A 73 -0.69 1.40 9.01
CA LEU A 73 -1.95 1.41 8.28
C LEU A 73 -2.79 2.66 8.59
N VAL A 74 -2.96 3.01 9.85
CA VAL A 74 -3.79 4.16 10.24
C VAL A 74 -3.21 5.49 9.72
N LEU A 75 -1.88 5.63 9.69
CA LEU A 75 -1.23 6.80 9.11
C LEU A 75 -1.48 6.88 7.60
N LEU A 76 -1.29 5.76 6.89
CA LEU A 76 -1.52 5.66 5.46
C LEU A 76 -3.00 5.94 5.09
N GLU A 77 -3.95 5.30 5.76
CA GLU A 77 -5.40 5.52 5.54
C GLU A 77 -5.79 6.98 5.77
N ARG A 78 -5.18 7.63 6.76
CA ARG A 78 -5.39 9.05 7.03
C ARG A 78 -4.83 9.95 5.93
N GLU A 79 -3.63 9.64 5.44
CA GLU A 79 -2.99 10.37 4.36
C GLU A 79 -3.76 10.24 3.04
N MET A 80 -4.18 9.01 2.71
CA MET A 80 -5.01 8.73 1.54
C MET A 80 -6.46 9.17 1.68
N GLY A 81 -6.92 9.51 2.88
CA GLY A 81 -8.33 9.85 3.15
C GLY A 81 -9.31 8.73 2.76
N CYS A 82 -8.87 7.47 2.85
CA CYS A 82 -9.66 6.28 2.50
C CYS A 82 -9.35 5.11 3.44
N VAL A 83 -10.20 4.09 3.43
CA VAL A 83 -10.10 2.91 4.29
C VAL A 83 -9.85 1.69 3.42
N LEU A 84 -8.70 1.03 3.60
CA LEU A 84 -8.26 -0.10 2.78
C LEU A 84 -8.99 -1.39 3.17
N GLN A 85 -9.55 -2.10 2.20
CA GLN A 85 -10.27 -3.34 2.49
C GLN A 85 -9.34 -4.51 2.81
N ASP A 86 -9.90 -5.52 3.48
CA ASP A 86 -9.18 -6.73 3.87
C ASP A 86 -8.47 -7.38 2.70
N ASP A 87 -9.05 -7.35 1.50
CA ASP A 87 -8.39 -7.90 0.32
C ASP A 87 -7.06 -7.20 -0.01
N LEU A 88 -7.04 -5.87 0.04
CA LEU A 88 -5.83 -5.07 -0.16
C LEU A 88 -4.82 -5.31 0.98
N LEU A 89 -5.31 -5.37 2.22
CA LEU A 89 -4.49 -5.64 3.39
C LEU A 89 -3.88 -7.04 3.35
N VAL A 90 -4.61 -8.03 2.84
CA VAL A 90 -4.13 -9.40 2.63
C VAL A 90 -3.05 -9.41 1.57
N LEU A 91 -3.22 -8.71 0.44
CA LEU A 91 -2.19 -8.60 -0.59
C LEU A 91 -0.89 -7.98 -0.02
N LEU A 92 -1.02 -6.88 0.74
CA LEU A 92 0.11 -6.22 1.41
C LEU A 92 0.77 -7.08 2.49
N ALA A 93 -0.02 -7.87 3.23
CA ALA A 93 0.46 -8.77 4.27
C ALA A 93 1.22 -9.97 3.71
N VAL A 94 0.65 -10.62 2.68
CA VAL A 94 1.13 -11.87 2.11
C VAL A 94 2.35 -11.65 1.22
N ARG A 95 2.43 -10.48 0.56
CA ARG A 95 3.55 -10.12 -0.33
C ARG A 95 3.83 -11.19 -1.38
N ASP A 96 2.76 -11.77 -1.94
CA ASP A 96 2.90 -12.77 -3.00
C ASP A 96 3.53 -12.12 -4.24
N PRO A 97 4.68 -12.60 -4.72
CA PRO A 97 5.40 -11.94 -5.80
C PRO A 97 4.62 -11.95 -7.13
N VAL A 98 3.80 -12.98 -7.39
CA VAL A 98 2.97 -13.02 -8.60
C VAL A 98 1.84 -12.00 -8.49
N ALA A 99 1.15 -11.97 -7.34
CA ALA A 99 0.11 -10.97 -7.12
C ALA A 99 0.70 -9.55 -7.19
N ARG A 100 1.89 -9.32 -6.62
CA ARG A 100 2.63 -8.06 -6.68
C ARG A 100 2.92 -7.63 -8.12
N THR A 101 3.38 -8.54 -8.98
CA THR A 101 3.65 -8.24 -10.40
C THR A 101 2.40 -7.72 -11.12
N PHE A 102 1.25 -8.35 -10.89
CA PHE A 102 0.02 -7.96 -11.58
C PHE A 102 -0.71 -6.77 -10.97
N THR A 103 -0.54 -6.53 -9.66
CA THR A 103 -1.28 -5.46 -8.95
C THR A 103 -0.45 -4.23 -8.67
N GLY A 104 0.88 -4.30 -8.74
CA GLY A 104 1.76 -3.20 -8.36
C GLY A 104 1.82 -2.95 -6.85
N LEU A 105 1.09 -3.70 -6.03
CA LEU A 105 1.07 -3.52 -4.59
C LEU A 105 2.35 -4.09 -3.98
N HIS A 106 3.24 -3.22 -3.53
CA HIS A 106 4.60 -3.56 -3.12
C HIS A 106 4.78 -3.56 -1.60
N ASP A 107 4.48 -2.43 -0.94
CA ASP A 107 4.45 -2.28 0.51
C ASP A 107 3.58 -1.08 0.93
N LEU A 108 3.28 -0.96 2.23
CA LEU A 108 2.45 0.13 2.76
C LEU A 108 3.07 1.53 2.59
N ALA A 109 4.40 1.64 2.52
CA ALA A 109 5.06 2.94 2.38
C ALA A 109 4.91 3.47 0.94
N SER A 110 5.02 2.57 -0.05
CA SER A 110 4.84 2.86 -1.47
C SER A 110 3.41 3.17 -1.89
N VAL A 111 2.41 2.84 -1.06
CA VAL A 111 0.98 3.04 -1.37
C VAL A 111 0.59 4.53 -1.31
N GLY A 112 1.49 5.43 -0.86
CA GLY A 112 1.36 6.89 -0.96
C GLY A 112 2.41 7.58 -1.85
N ASP A 113 3.57 6.95 -2.07
CA ASP A 113 4.72 7.50 -2.81
C ASP A 113 4.64 7.28 -4.34
N ALA A 114 3.48 7.48 -4.97
CA ALA A 114 3.45 7.54 -6.43
C ALA A 114 4.30 8.75 -6.89
N GLU A 115 5.56 8.51 -7.24
CA GLU A 115 6.60 9.51 -7.57
C GLU A 115 6.25 10.47 -8.73
N ASP A 116 5.05 10.36 -9.31
CA ASP A 116 4.48 11.24 -10.35
C ASP A 116 3.15 11.89 -9.89
N ALA A 117 3.09 12.35 -8.64
CA ALA A 117 1.88 12.89 -7.99
C ALA A 117 1.11 13.96 -8.80
N GLY A 118 1.74 14.69 -9.72
CA GLY A 118 1.07 15.71 -10.52
C GLY A 118 0.17 15.20 -11.65
N ALA A 119 0.27 13.93 -12.06
CA ALA A 119 -0.53 13.37 -13.17
C ALA A 119 -1.74 12.54 -12.70
N TYR A 120 -1.83 12.24 -11.41
CA TYR A 120 -2.75 11.24 -10.86
C TYR A 120 -3.45 11.74 -9.57
N GLU A 121 -3.78 13.03 -9.53
CA GLU A 121 -4.55 13.63 -8.44
C GLU A 121 -6.06 13.40 -8.66
N SER A 122 -6.74 12.83 -7.67
CA SER A 122 -8.20 12.74 -7.67
C SER A 122 -8.75 13.16 -6.31
N GLU A 123 -9.73 14.08 -6.33
CA GLU A 123 -10.45 14.51 -5.12
C GLU A 123 -11.37 13.41 -4.58
N THR A 124 -11.77 12.48 -5.45
CA THR A 124 -12.77 11.45 -5.12
C THR A 124 -12.16 10.07 -4.90
N HIS A 125 -10.93 9.83 -5.36
CA HIS A 125 -10.25 8.55 -5.24
C HIS A 125 -8.79 8.71 -4.79
N ALA A 126 -8.24 7.67 -4.18
CA ALA A 126 -6.82 7.54 -3.90
C ALA A 126 -6.23 6.47 -4.82
N CYS A 127 -5.16 6.80 -5.56
CA CYS A 127 -4.38 5.79 -6.29
C CYS A 127 -3.54 5.04 -5.27
N ILE A 128 -3.62 3.72 -5.26
CA ILE A 128 -2.94 2.86 -4.27
C ILE A 128 -1.84 1.98 -4.88
N ALA A 129 -1.84 1.85 -6.21
CA ALA A 129 -0.80 1.10 -6.93
C ALA A 129 -0.81 1.43 -8.42
N MET A 130 0.34 1.24 -9.05
CA MET A 130 0.53 1.26 -10.50
C MET A 130 1.16 -0.05 -10.93
N ALA A 131 0.58 -0.69 -11.94
CA ALA A 131 1.11 -1.90 -12.56
C ALA A 131 1.22 -1.68 -14.07
N TYR A 132 2.18 -2.33 -14.70
CA TYR A 132 2.25 -2.34 -16.15
C TYR A 132 1.04 -3.06 -16.77
N SER A 133 0.60 -2.59 -17.94
CA SER A 133 -0.45 -3.23 -18.74
C SER A 133 -0.01 -4.58 -19.31
N ASP A 134 1.31 -4.81 -19.37
CA ASP A 134 1.95 -6.09 -19.61
C ASP A 134 3.13 -6.26 -18.62
N PRO A 135 2.85 -6.63 -17.36
CA PRO A 135 3.86 -6.70 -16.32
C PRO A 135 4.78 -7.91 -16.49
N ILE A 136 4.45 -8.83 -17.40
CA ILE A 136 5.25 -10.01 -17.68
C ILE A 136 6.36 -9.69 -18.69
N ALA A 137 6.08 -8.87 -19.71
CA ALA A 137 7.11 -8.35 -20.62
C ALA A 137 8.24 -7.62 -19.86
N GLU A 138 7.88 -6.82 -18.85
CA GLU A 138 8.85 -6.15 -17.97
C GLU A 138 9.68 -7.15 -17.16
N MET A 139 9.02 -8.14 -16.55
CA MET A 139 9.66 -9.09 -15.64
C MET A 139 10.59 -10.08 -16.34
N VAL A 140 10.24 -10.55 -17.52
CA VAL A 140 10.94 -11.67 -18.19
C VAL A 140 11.86 -11.19 -19.30
N ASP A 141 11.40 -10.24 -20.11
CA ASP A 141 12.13 -9.80 -21.29
C ASP A 141 12.95 -8.52 -21.04
N GLY A 142 12.79 -7.90 -19.85
CA GLY A 142 13.35 -6.60 -19.53
C GLY A 142 12.87 -5.50 -20.49
N ALA A 143 11.73 -5.74 -21.15
CA ALA A 143 11.13 -4.87 -22.13
C ALA A 143 10.04 -4.04 -21.46
N HIS A 144 9.91 -2.76 -21.85
CA HIS A 144 8.91 -1.86 -21.28
C HIS A 144 7.53 -2.52 -21.27
N GLY A 145 6.96 -2.75 -20.07
CA GLY A 145 5.69 -3.45 -19.86
C GLY A 145 4.42 -2.75 -20.38
N GLY A 146 4.54 -1.87 -21.37
CA GLY A 146 3.45 -1.06 -21.89
C GLY A 146 3.06 0.11 -20.98
N ALA A 147 1.82 0.60 -21.14
CA ALA A 147 1.30 1.70 -20.33
C ALA A 147 1.03 1.24 -18.90
N TYR A 148 0.87 2.18 -17.97
CA TYR A 148 0.45 1.84 -16.61
C TYR A 148 -1.07 1.68 -16.52
N VAL A 149 -1.46 0.77 -15.63
CA VAL A 149 -2.80 0.60 -15.10
C VAL A 149 -2.73 0.95 -13.63
N HIS A 150 -3.66 1.77 -13.18
CA HIS A 150 -3.76 2.29 -11.83
C HIS A 150 -4.92 1.61 -11.10
N LEU A 151 -4.66 1.29 -9.84
CA LEU A 151 -5.68 0.81 -8.91
C LEU A 151 -6.10 1.97 -8.00
N TRP A 152 -7.37 2.34 -8.06
CA TRP A 152 -7.94 3.45 -7.31
C TRP A 152 -8.94 2.95 -6.26
N VAL A 153 -8.99 3.62 -5.11
CA VAL A 153 -9.97 3.37 -4.05
C VAL A 153 -10.76 4.66 -3.79
N PRO A 154 -12.10 4.61 -3.72
CA PRO A 154 -12.90 5.79 -3.39
C PRO A 154 -12.54 6.40 -2.02
N ARG A 155 -12.38 7.72 -1.97
CA ARG A 155 -12.21 8.50 -0.73
C ARG A 155 -13.55 8.67 -0.01
N GLY A 156 -13.51 8.82 1.31
CA GLY A 156 -14.69 9.16 2.14
C GLY A 156 -15.87 8.18 2.08
N SER A 157 -15.71 7.05 1.41
CA SER A 157 -16.75 6.05 1.19
C SER A 157 -16.75 5.04 2.33
N ALA A 158 -17.89 4.39 2.53
CA ALA A 158 -17.93 3.17 3.33
C ALA A 158 -16.89 2.16 2.77
N PRO A 159 -16.34 1.28 3.63
CA PRO A 159 -15.46 0.21 3.21
C PRO A 159 -16.02 -0.54 1.98
N SER A 160 -15.51 -0.28 0.77
CA SER A 160 -15.94 -0.97 -0.45
C SER A 160 -14.80 -1.85 -0.95
N ALA A 161 -15.08 -3.14 -1.18
CA ALA A 161 -14.13 -4.13 -1.70
C ALA A 161 -13.73 -3.88 -3.17
N THR A 162 -14.34 -2.90 -3.81
CA THR A 162 -14.06 -2.50 -5.17
C THR A 162 -12.88 -1.54 -5.26
N VAL A 163 -12.01 -1.84 -6.21
CA VAL A 163 -11.04 -0.92 -6.78
C VAL A 163 -11.58 -0.44 -8.12
N VAL A 164 -11.17 0.74 -8.54
CA VAL A 164 -11.38 1.21 -9.90
C VAL A 164 -10.09 1.06 -10.67
N VAL A 165 -10.15 0.35 -11.79
CA VAL A 165 -8.99 0.04 -12.63
C VAL A 165 -9.03 0.97 -13.84
N SER A 166 -8.03 1.84 -13.99
CA SER A 166 -7.96 2.83 -15.08
C SER A 166 -6.53 2.99 -15.60
N THR A 167 -6.36 3.52 -16.82
CA THR A 167 -5.05 3.90 -17.38
C THR A 167 -4.70 5.38 -17.11
N GLY A 168 -5.57 6.07 -16.39
CA GLY A 168 -5.44 7.49 -16.07
C GLY A 168 -6.44 7.84 -14.98
N ASP A 169 -7.49 8.57 -15.34
CA ASP A 169 -8.51 9.06 -14.42
C ASP A 169 -9.46 7.93 -13.94
N PRO A 170 -9.80 7.86 -12.65
CA PRO A 170 -10.73 6.85 -12.12
C PRO A 170 -12.14 6.93 -12.74
N SER A 171 -12.62 8.08 -13.19
CA SER A 171 -13.95 8.23 -13.82
C SER A 171 -14.09 7.49 -15.16
N GLU A 172 -12.96 7.18 -15.81
CA GLU A 172 -12.89 6.38 -17.03
C GLU A 172 -12.62 4.90 -16.75
N GLY A 173 -12.42 4.55 -15.47
CA GLY A 173 -12.04 3.22 -15.04
C GLY A 173 -13.22 2.25 -14.96
N THR A 174 -12.87 0.97 -14.86
CA THR A 174 -13.83 -0.10 -14.57
C THR A 174 -13.79 -0.43 -13.09
N GLU A 175 -14.94 -0.39 -12.43
CA GLU A 175 -15.07 -0.82 -11.04
C GLU A 175 -15.12 -2.36 -10.96
N MET A 176 -14.24 -2.94 -10.14
CA MET A 176 -14.18 -4.39 -9.89
C MET A 176 -13.50 -4.68 -8.55
N THR A 177 -13.68 -5.88 -8.00
CA THR A 177 -12.89 -6.27 -6.83
C THR A 177 -11.44 -6.54 -7.21
N VAL A 178 -10.51 -6.38 -6.27
CA VAL A 178 -9.08 -6.68 -6.55
C VAL A 178 -8.86 -8.16 -6.87
N GLY A 179 -9.68 -9.05 -6.31
CA GLY A 179 -9.67 -10.48 -6.64
C GLY A 179 -10.10 -10.75 -8.09
N GLU A 180 -11.16 -10.10 -8.57
CA GLU A 180 -11.59 -10.18 -9.98
C GLU A 180 -10.52 -9.62 -10.92
N TYR A 181 -9.95 -8.46 -10.60
CA TYR A 181 -8.85 -7.88 -11.37
C TYR A 181 -7.67 -8.85 -11.49
N LEU A 182 -7.20 -9.39 -10.36
CA LEU A 182 -6.06 -10.31 -10.35
C LEU A 182 -6.36 -11.59 -11.15
N MET A 183 -7.58 -12.15 -11.04
CA MET A 183 -7.99 -13.30 -11.83
C MET A 183 -8.00 -13.01 -13.34
N GLN A 184 -8.56 -11.87 -13.75
CA GLN A 184 -8.56 -11.45 -15.16
C GLN A 184 -7.14 -11.37 -15.71
N ARG A 185 -6.21 -10.74 -14.98
CA ARG A 185 -4.81 -10.60 -15.40
C ARG A 185 -4.08 -11.95 -15.47
N LEU A 186 -4.38 -12.86 -14.55
CA LEU A 186 -3.89 -14.23 -14.62
C LEU A 186 -4.44 -14.97 -15.84
N ASP A 187 -5.74 -14.83 -16.15
CA ASP A 187 -6.36 -15.45 -17.33
C ASP A 187 -5.81 -14.92 -18.66
N GLU A 188 -5.56 -13.61 -18.74
CA GLU A 188 -4.91 -12.97 -19.89
C GLU A 188 -3.49 -13.53 -20.08
N ALA A 189 -2.72 -13.66 -18.99
CA ALA A 189 -1.41 -14.29 -19.03
C ALA A 189 -1.50 -15.76 -19.50
N VAL A 190 -2.49 -16.55 -19.04
CA VAL A 190 -2.69 -17.92 -19.55
C VAL A 190 -2.95 -17.91 -21.05
N SER A 191 -3.89 -17.08 -21.48
CA SER A 191 -4.37 -17.05 -22.86
C SER A 191 -3.29 -16.60 -23.83
N ALA A 192 -2.40 -15.70 -23.39
CA ALA A 192 -1.20 -15.30 -24.12
C ALA A 192 -0.13 -16.41 -24.19
N GLY A 193 -0.40 -17.61 -23.68
CA GLY A 193 0.49 -18.76 -23.75
C GLY A 193 1.56 -18.78 -22.67
N TRP A 194 1.61 -17.77 -21.80
CA TRP A 194 2.57 -17.73 -20.69
C TRP A 194 2.30 -18.83 -19.67
N LEU A 195 1.03 -19.19 -19.48
CA LEU A 195 0.62 -20.26 -18.57
C LEU A 195 0.16 -21.54 -19.28
N GLY A 196 0.43 -21.71 -20.59
CA GLY A 196 0.05 -22.92 -21.35
C GLY A 196 0.71 -24.23 -20.86
N ALA A 197 1.70 -24.15 -19.97
CA ALA A 197 2.27 -25.30 -19.26
C ALA A 197 1.50 -25.68 -17.97
N TYR A 198 0.58 -24.82 -17.49
CA TYR A 198 0.26 -24.74 -16.07
C TYR A 198 -0.93 -25.56 -15.57
N GLY A 199 -0.76 -26.88 -15.67
CA GLY A 199 -1.73 -27.90 -15.26
C GLY A 199 -2.18 -27.81 -13.80
N GLU A 200 -3.48 -27.98 -13.61
CA GLU A 200 -4.22 -27.92 -12.34
C GLU A 200 -3.56 -28.65 -11.17
N LYS A 201 -3.08 -27.89 -10.17
CA LYS A 201 -2.99 -28.35 -8.77
C LYS A 201 -3.37 -27.23 -7.82
N ARG A 202 -4.45 -27.45 -7.06
CA ARG A 202 -4.85 -26.61 -5.92
C ARG A 202 -3.70 -26.56 -4.90
N VAL A 203 -3.15 -25.37 -4.67
CA VAL A 203 -2.17 -25.15 -3.60
C VAL A 203 -2.91 -24.77 -2.33
N ALA A 204 -2.49 -25.35 -1.20
CA ALA A 204 -3.00 -24.97 0.11
C ALA A 204 -2.66 -23.51 0.37
N LEU A 205 -3.67 -22.65 0.28
CA LEU A 205 -3.52 -21.23 0.58
C LEU A 205 -3.20 -21.00 2.05
N LEU A 206 -2.36 -20.01 2.29
CA LEU A 206 -2.09 -19.35 3.58
C LEU A 206 -2.20 -20.30 4.78
N ARG A 207 -1.18 -21.13 4.99
CA ARG A 207 -1.06 -21.95 6.23
C ARG A 207 -1.19 -21.10 7.49
N THR A 208 -0.83 -19.81 7.38
CA THR A 208 -1.00 -18.79 8.41
C THR A 208 -1.91 -17.69 7.86
N PRO A 209 -3.06 -17.39 8.50
CA PRO A 209 -3.94 -16.32 8.06
C PRO A 209 -3.27 -14.96 8.26
N ALA A 210 -3.54 -14.02 7.35
CA ALA A 210 -3.05 -12.66 7.45
C ALA A 210 -3.70 -11.90 8.61
N ARG A 211 -2.95 -11.00 9.25
CA ARG A 211 -3.40 -10.31 10.47
C ARG A 211 -3.07 -8.83 10.47
N LEU A 212 -3.96 -8.04 11.06
CA LEU A 212 -3.61 -6.74 11.61
C LEU A 212 -3.00 -6.94 12.99
N GLN A 213 -1.77 -6.46 13.16
CA GLN A 213 -1.02 -6.59 14.41
C GLN A 213 -0.48 -5.24 14.86
N GLY A 214 -0.20 -5.14 16.15
CA GLY A 214 0.27 -3.91 16.78
C GLY A 214 -0.87 -3.23 17.52
N SER A 215 -0.56 -2.48 18.56
CA SER A 215 -1.53 -1.58 19.17
C SER A 215 -1.95 -0.55 18.12
N ALA A 216 -3.26 -0.27 18.00
CA ALA A 216 -3.72 0.88 17.24
C ALA A 216 -2.90 2.07 17.73
N PRO A 217 -2.36 2.91 16.84
CA PRO A 217 -1.72 4.13 17.31
C PRO A 217 -2.78 4.79 18.18
N ALA A 218 -2.43 5.08 19.44
CA ALA A 218 -3.32 5.82 20.31
C ALA A 218 -3.88 6.94 19.44
N PRO A 219 -5.22 7.15 19.40
CA PRO A 219 -5.80 8.15 18.53
C PRO A 219 -4.89 9.34 18.65
N VAL A 220 -4.36 9.80 17.51
CA VAL A 220 -3.63 11.04 17.50
C VAL A 220 -4.71 12.05 17.86
N LEU A 221 -4.96 12.20 19.17
CA LEU A 221 -5.38 13.43 19.81
C LEU A 221 -4.60 14.41 19.01
N GLN A 222 -5.28 15.16 18.12
CA GLN A 222 -4.65 16.14 17.24
C GLN A 222 -3.56 16.77 18.08
N GLY A 223 -2.32 16.36 17.82
CA GLY A 223 -1.29 16.44 18.84
C GLY A 223 -1.24 17.89 19.21
N LYS A 224 -1.38 18.21 20.51
CA LYS A 224 -1.16 19.57 21.04
C LYS A 224 -0.05 20.17 20.19
N ARG A 225 -0.41 21.08 19.26
CA ARG A 225 0.50 21.55 18.21
C ARG A 225 1.77 21.99 18.94
N MET A 226 2.85 21.23 18.80
CA MET A 226 4.03 21.47 19.63
C MET A 226 4.65 22.76 19.11
N ARG A 227 4.35 23.85 19.81
CA ARG A 227 4.92 25.16 19.53
C ARG A 227 6.38 25.10 19.92
N VAL A 228 7.23 25.50 19.00
CA VAL A 228 8.68 25.51 19.18
C VAL A 228 9.22 26.88 18.82
N ARG A 229 10.30 27.28 19.48
CA ARG A 229 11.05 28.48 19.14
C ARG A 229 12.42 28.09 18.62
N HIS A 230 12.79 28.64 17.47
CA HIS A 230 14.12 28.54 16.89
C HIS A 230 14.79 29.92 16.87
N ALA A 231 16.05 30.00 17.28
CA ALA A 231 16.76 31.27 17.45
C ALA A 231 16.77 32.16 16.18
N ARG A 232 16.83 31.53 15.00
CA ARG A 232 16.87 32.24 13.71
C ARG A 232 15.51 32.47 13.05
N PHE A 233 14.56 31.56 13.27
CA PHE A 233 13.31 31.51 12.49
C PHE A 233 12.08 31.91 13.32
N GLY A 234 12.27 32.20 14.60
CA GLY A 234 11.19 32.61 15.48
C GLY A 234 10.35 31.43 15.95
N GLU A 235 9.05 31.66 16.08
CA GLU A 235 8.09 30.66 16.56
C GLU A 235 7.53 29.86 15.39
N GLY A 236 7.40 28.55 15.60
CA GLY A 236 6.87 27.63 14.62
C GLY A 236 6.11 26.48 15.27
N THR A 237 5.44 25.70 14.44
CA THR A 237 4.71 24.49 14.88
C THR A 237 5.35 23.28 14.23
N VAL A 238 5.69 22.27 15.04
CA VAL A 238 6.15 20.98 14.51
C VAL A 238 4.99 20.31 13.77
N VAL A 239 5.23 20.01 12.49
CA VAL A 239 4.27 19.37 11.58
C VAL A 239 4.55 17.86 11.49
N GLU A 240 5.83 17.49 11.51
CA GLU A 240 6.30 16.12 11.33
C GLU A 240 7.62 15.91 12.08
N THR A 241 7.91 14.68 12.50
CA THR A 241 9.20 14.29 13.10
C THR A 241 9.76 13.05 12.43
N ASN A 242 10.97 13.16 11.90
CA ASN A 242 11.70 12.10 11.21
C ASN A 242 12.85 11.60 12.07
N HIS A 243 13.01 10.29 12.14
CA HIS A 243 14.07 9.64 12.92
C HIS A 243 15.14 9.15 11.96
N ASP A 244 16.30 9.81 11.97
CA ASP A 244 17.43 9.53 11.08
C ASP A 244 18.61 9.04 11.93
N GLY A 245 18.65 7.72 12.15
CA GLY A 245 19.64 7.07 13.02
C GLY A 245 19.48 7.48 14.50
N GLU A 246 20.53 8.04 15.09
CA GLU A 246 20.52 8.57 16.46
C GLU A 246 19.97 10.01 16.56
N GLU A 247 19.70 10.66 15.43
CA GLU A 247 19.31 12.07 15.39
C GLU A 247 17.85 12.25 14.98
N VAL A 248 17.09 13.01 15.78
CA VAL A 248 15.68 13.35 15.50
C VAL A 248 15.61 14.69 14.76
N LYS A 249 15.04 14.66 13.55
CA LYS A 249 14.71 15.85 12.74
C LYS A 249 13.22 16.14 12.84
N ALA A 250 12.85 17.42 12.75
CA ALA A 250 11.48 17.88 12.78
C ALA A 250 11.24 18.83 11.60
N VAL A 251 10.13 18.66 10.90
CA VAL A 251 9.62 19.63 9.93
C VAL A 251 8.79 20.64 10.71
N VAL A 252 9.20 21.91 10.69
CA VAL A 252 8.58 23.00 11.44
C VAL A 252 8.00 24.02 10.47
N ALA A 253 6.72 24.35 10.63
CA ALA A 253 6.08 25.44 9.92
C ALA A 253 6.30 26.77 10.67
N PHE A 254 7.03 27.68 10.04
CA PHE A 254 7.21 29.08 10.46
C PHE A 254 6.33 30.00 9.63
N ALA A 255 6.28 31.29 9.99
CA ALA A 255 5.52 32.30 9.25
C ALA A 255 6.03 32.50 7.81
N ASP A 256 7.30 32.21 7.54
CA ASP A 256 7.96 32.37 6.24
C ASP A 256 8.03 31.06 5.41
N GLY A 257 7.54 29.95 5.94
CA GLY A 257 7.54 28.64 5.27
C GLY A 257 7.92 27.46 6.17
N GLN A 258 8.02 26.28 5.56
CA GLN A 258 8.40 25.05 6.26
C GLN A 258 9.92 24.82 6.21
N ARG A 259 10.49 24.30 7.31
CA ARG A 259 11.93 23.98 7.40
C ARG A 259 12.16 22.71 8.20
N THR A 260 13.08 21.86 7.72
CA THR A 260 13.53 20.67 8.46
C THR A 260 14.71 21.04 9.36
N LEU A 261 14.53 20.87 10.67
CA LEU A 261 15.50 21.25 11.70
C LEU A 261 15.72 20.08 12.67
N MET A 262 16.91 20.00 13.27
CA MET A 262 17.14 19.00 14.30
C MET A 262 16.43 19.39 15.59
N MET A 263 15.75 18.43 16.23
CA MET A 263 14.98 18.68 17.46
C MET A 263 15.81 19.30 18.58
N ARG A 264 17.10 18.95 18.67
CA ARG A 264 18.03 19.52 19.68
C ARG A 264 18.24 21.04 19.56
N PHE A 265 17.89 21.65 18.43
CA PHE A 265 18.00 23.10 18.21
C PHE A 265 16.66 23.84 18.36
N LEU A 266 15.61 23.13 18.79
CA LEU A 266 14.28 23.69 19.02
C LEU A 266 14.03 23.79 20.52
N THR A 267 13.50 24.94 20.96
CA THR A 267 13.00 25.09 22.34
C THR A 267 11.50 24.84 22.34
N VAL A 268 11.04 23.76 22.99
CA VAL A 268 9.61 23.47 23.12
C VAL A 268 8.97 24.50 24.04
N GLN A 269 7.88 25.11 23.60
CA GLN A 269 7.04 25.98 24.41
C GLN A 269 5.90 25.12 24.98
N GLU A 270 5.73 25.11 26.31
CA GLU A 270 4.62 24.39 26.94
C GLU A 270 3.27 24.94 26.42
N ALA A 271 2.37 24.04 26.06
CA ALA A 271 1.04 24.41 25.60
C ALA A 271 0.20 24.86 26.81
N ASP A 272 -0.25 26.11 26.81
CA ASP A 272 -1.31 26.58 27.69
C ASP A 272 -2.48 25.59 27.64
N GLU A 273 -2.82 24.99 28.78
CA GLU A 273 -4.07 24.27 28.94
C GLU A 273 -5.21 25.27 28.84
N ALA A 274 -5.92 25.26 27.71
CA ALA A 274 -7.18 25.99 27.63
C ALA A 274 -8.18 25.36 28.62
N PRO A 275 -8.88 26.15 29.44
CA PRO A 275 -9.90 25.63 30.34
C PRO A 275 -11.09 25.09 29.55
N VAL A 276 -11.63 23.98 30.07
CA VAL A 276 -12.77 23.19 29.58
C VAL A 276 -14.01 24.05 29.34
#